data_AF-A0A534ZB68-F1
#
_entry.id   AF-A0A534ZB68-F1
#
_cell.length_a   1.000
_cell.length_b   1.000
_cell.length_c   1.000
_cell.angle_alpha   90.00
_cell.angle_beta   90.00
_cell.angle_gamma   90.00
#
_symmetry.space_group_name_H-M   'P 1'
#
loop_
_entity.id
_entity.type
_entity.pdbx_description
1 polymer ?
#
loop_
_entity_poly.entity_id
_entity_poly.type
_entity_poly.pdbx_seq_one_letter_code
_entity_poly.pdbx_strand_id
1 'polypeptide(L)'
;LAKYLVDEVQEIYRLQGVRINDKHIEVIVRQMLRRVRIKEVGDTDFLIGDQVEKWRFEEENERVLGEGGQPAVAEPLLLGITKASLSTESFISAASFQETTKVLTEAAINGKVDRLVGLKENVIMGRLIPAGTGVSKYSGMEAVTDEPEGAEELPAPGTTPEAVA
;
A
#
# COMPACT_ATOMS: atom_id res chain seq x y z
N LEU A 1 18.74 -11.65 -0.38
CA LEU A 1 17.97 -11.79 -1.63
C LEU A 1 18.12 -10.59 -2.56
N ALA A 2 17.75 -9.37 -2.15
CA ALA A 2 17.83 -8.18 -3.03
C ALA A 2 19.23 -7.95 -3.64
N LYS A 3 20.29 -8.01 -2.82
CA LYS A 3 21.68 -7.87 -3.28
C LYS A 3 22.05 -8.87 -4.37
N TYR A 4 21.70 -10.14 -4.16
CA TYR A 4 21.94 -11.21 -5.13
C TYR A 4 21.30 -10.92 -6.50
N LEU A 5 20.04 -10.43 -6.52
CA LEU A 5 19.36 -10.08 -7.77
C LEU A 5 20.04 -8.91 -8.49
N VAL A 6 20.53 -7.92 -7.74
CA VAL A 6 21.24 -6.77 -8.32
C VAL A 6 22.56 -7.23 -8.93
N ASP A 7 23.34 -8.03 -8.19
CA ASP A 7 24.64 -8.54 -8.65
C ASP A 7 24.50 -9.38 -9.93
N GLU A 8 23.53 -10.30 -9.98
CA GLU A 8 23.30 -11.19 -11.12
C GLU A 8 22.89 -10.43 -12.39
N VAL A 9 21.96 -9.47 -12.27
CA VAL A 9 21.54 -8.64 -13.40
C VAL A 9 22.68 -7.75 -13.88
N GLN A 10 23.45 -7.20 -12.94
CA GLN A 10 24.57 -6.31 -13.23
C GLN A 10 25.72 -7.04 -13.92
N GLU A 11 25.97 -8.30 -13.59
CA GLU A 11 26.99 -9.12 -14.25
C GLU A 11 26.70 -9.28 -15.76
N ILE A 12 25.45 -9.53 -16.14
CA ILE A 12 25.05 -9.64 -17.55
C ILE A 12 25.32 -8.33 -18.31
N TYR A 13 24.96 -7.18 -17.74
CA TYR A 13 25.22 -5.88 -18.37
C TYR A 13 26.72 -5.57 -18.47
N ARG A 14 27.50 -5.92 -17.44
CA ARG A 14 28.96 -5.79 -17.46
C ARG A 14 29.59 -6.67 -18.55
N LEU A 15 29.12 -7.91 -18.72
CA LEU A 15 29.58 -8.82 -19.78
C LEU A 15 29.30 -8.26 -21.18
N GLN A 16 28.21 -7.51 -21.36
CA GLN A 16 27.89 -6.83 -22.60
C GLN A 16 28.58 -5.47 -22.78
N GLY A 17 29.43 -5.06 -21.82
CA GLY A 17 30.15 -3.78 -21.83
C GLY A 17 29.24 -2.56 -21.57
N VAL A 18 28.02 -2.77 -21.09
CA VAL A 18 27.06 -1.70 -20.80
C VAL A 18 27.21 -1.28 -19.34
N ARG A 19 27.43 0.02 -19.11
CA ARG A 19 27.52 0.59 -17.76
C ARG A 19 26.14 1.09 -17.30
N ILE A 20 25.58 0.46 -16.28
CA ILE A 20 24.34 0.88 -15.62
C ILE A 20 24.63 1.09 -14.13
N ASN A 21 24.05 2.15 -13.55
CA ASN A 21 24.16 2.39 -12.11
C ASN A 21 23.24 1.42 -11.34
N ASP A 22 23.78 0.76 -10.32
CA ASP A 22 23.09 -0.23 -9.50
C ASP A 22 21.76 0.30 -8.92
N LYS A 23 21.67 1.62 -8.64
CA LYS A 23 20.45 2.28 -8.15
C LYS A 23 19.23 2.04 -9.05
N HIS A 24 19.41 1.94 -10.36
CA HIS A 24 18.29 1.67 -11.27
C HIS A 24 17.74 0.26 -11.07
N ILE A 25 18.63 -0.72 -10.92
CA ILE A 25 18.25 -2.11 -10.70
C ILE A 25 17.64 -2.26 -9.30
N GLU A 26 18.22 -1.62 -8.28
CA GLU A 26 17.69 -1.60 -6.91
C GLU A 26 16.25 -1.08 -6.85
N VAL A 27 15.93 -0.01 -7.59
CA VAL A 27 14.56 0.53 -7.64
C VAL A 27 13.59 -0.50 -8.23
N ILE A 28 13.98 -1.25 -9.27
CA ILE A 28 13.14 -2.30 -9.84
C ILE A 28 12.99 -3.49 -8.89
N VAL A 29 14.09 -3.96 -8.29
CA VAL A 29 14.08 -5.06 -7.32
C VAL A 29 13.25 -4.69 -6.09
N ARG A 30 13.27 -3.42 -5.66
CA ARG A 30 12.39 -2.91 -4.60
C ARG A 30 10.92 -3.06 -4.98
N GLN A 31 10.53 -2.76 -6.22
CA GLN A 31 9.14 -2.97 -6.68
C GLN A 31 8.76 -4.45 -6.71
N MET A 32 9.69 -5.34 -7.06
CA MET A 32 9.47 -6.79 -7.05
C MET A 32 9.30 -7.37 -5.63
N LEU A 33 9.80 -6.70 -4.60
CA LEU A 33 9.74 -7.10 -3.19
C LEU A 33 8.76 -6.25 -2.35
N ARG A 34 7.82 -5.56 -3.01
CA ARG A 34 6.88 -4.62 -2.36
C ARG A 34 5.86 -5.31 -1.45
N ARG A 35 5.66 -6.63 -1.60
CA ARG A 35 4.67 -7.40 -0.83
C ARG A 35 5.33 -8.41 0.10
N VAL A 36 4.62 -8.71 1.18
CA VAL A 36 5.00 -9.74 2.16
C VAL A 36 3.88 -10.75 2.30
N ARG A 37 4.24 -11.99 2.65
CA ARG A 37 3.29 -13.04 2.99
C ARG A 37 3.28 -13.26 4.49
N ILE A 38 2.10 -13.19 5.10
CA ILE A 38 1.94 -13.39 6.55
C ILE A 38 2.15 -14.87 6.90
N LYS A 39 3.05 -15.13 7.87
CA LYS A 39 3.31 -16.45 8.46
C LYS A 39 2.56 -16.63 9.76
N GLU A 40 2.65 -15.62 10.63
CA GLU A 40 2.03 -15.59 11.95
C GLU A 40 1.34 -14.24 12.09
N VAL A 41 0.13 -14.25 12.63
CA VAL A 41 -0.74 -13.06 12.69
C VAL A 41 -0.57 -12.27 13.99
N GLY A 42 -0.10 -12.91 15.06
CA GLY A 42 -0.04 -12.27 16.38
C GLY A 42 -1.42 -11.72 16.79
N ASP A 43 -1.44 -10.47 17.24
CA ASP A 43 -2.66 -9.73 17.60
C ASP A 43 -3.08 -8.72 16.50
N THR A 44 -2.55 -8.87 15.28
CA THR A 44 -2.94 -8.02 14.12
C THR A 44 -4.21 -8.51 13.44
N ASP A 45 -4.83 -7.65 12.63
CA ASP A 45 -6.00 -7.97 11.83
C ASP A 45 -5.70 -8.81 10.55
N PHE A 46 -4.47 -9.30 10.39
CA PHE A 46 -4.09 -10.09 9.22
C PHE A 46 -4.59 -11.54 9.30
N LEU A 47 -4.67 -12.20 8.14
CA LEU A 47 -4.86 -13.65 8.07
C LEU A 47 -3.57 -14.36 7.64
N ILE A 48 -3.38 -15.58 8.12
CA ILE A 48 -2.24 -16.42 7.73
C ILE A 48 -2.31 -16.68 6.22
N GLY A 49 -1.20 -16.43 5.52
CA GLY A 49 -1.10 -16.59 4.07
C GLY A 49 -1.49 -15.36 3.26
N ASP A 50 -2.00 -14.30 3.89
CA ASP A 50 -2.33 -13.06 3.20
C ASP A 50 -1.10 -12.43 2.54
N GLN A 51 -1.33 -11.76 1.41
CA GLN A 51 -0.32 -11.04 0.64
C GLN A 51 -0.60 -9.54 0.70
N VAL A 52 0.01 -8.88 1.66
CA VAL A 52 -0.18 -7.46 1.93
C VAL A 52 1.01 -6.63 1.45
N GLU A 53 0.78 -5.35 1.24
CA GLU A 53 1.88 -4.42 0.97
C GLU A 53 2.77 -4.28 2.20
N LYS A 54 4.08 -4.18 1.97
CA LYS A 54 5.07 -4.15 3.04
C LYS A 54 4.87 -2.96 4.00
N TRP A 55 4.51 -1.78 3.47
CA TRP A 55 4.29 -0.59 4.30
C TRP A 55 3.07 -0.75 5.22
N ARG A 56 1.96 -1.33 4.71
CA ARG A 56 0.76 -1.59 5.52
C ARG A 56 1.03 -2.63 6.61
N PHE A 57 1.84 -3.64 6.30
CA PHE A 57 2.32 -4.60 7.30
C PHE A 57 3.17 -3.93 8.38
N GLU A 58 4.07 -3.03 8.01
CA GLU A 58 4.91 -2.28 8.94
C GLU A 58 4.06 -1.35 9.82
N GLU A 59 3.13 -0.61 9.24
CA GLU A 59 2.20 0.30 9.94
C GLU A 59 1.32 -0.43 10.97
N GLU A 60 0.70 -1.54 10.58
CA GLU A 60 -0.16 -2.31 11.47
C GLU A 60 0.63 -2.95 12.62
N ASN A 61 1.85 -3.43 12.34
CA ASN A 61 2.72 -3.96 13.38
C ASN A 61 3.18 -2.86 14.35
N GLU A 62 3.47 -1.65 13.88
CA GLU A 62 3.80 -0.52 14.73
C GLU A 62 2.63 -0.15 15.66
N ARG A 63 1.39 -0.17 15.15
CA ARG A 63 0.17 0.04 15.95
C ARG A 63 0.05 -1.00 17.07
N VAL A 64 0.10 -2.28 16.72
CA VAL A 64 -0.05 -3.39 17.69
C VAL A 64 1.07 -3.39 18.74
N LEU A 65 2.30 -3.08 18.34
CA LEU A 65 3.42 -2.92 19.27
C LEU A 65 3.21 -1.75 20.24
N GLY A 66 2.63 -0.64 19.76
CA GLY A 66 2.27 0.52 20.59
C GLY A 66 1.21 0.20 21.65
N GLU A 67 0.28 -0.70 21.33
CA GLU A 67 -0.75 -1.23 22.24
C GLU A 67 -0.22 -2.32 23.19
N GLY A 68 1.04 -2.76 23.01
CA GLY A 68 1.68 -3.80 23.81
C GLY A 68 1.34 -5.24 23.39
N GLY A 69 0.74 -5.41 22.21
CA GLY A 69 0.42 -6.71 21.63
C GLY A 69 1.59 -7.38 20.90
N GLN A 70 1.34 -8.57 20.35
CA GLN A 70 2.30 -9.32 19.55
C GLN A 70 2.18 -8.95 18.06
N PRO A 71 3.25 -8.46 17.41
CA PRO A 71 3.23 -8.13 15.99
C PRO A 71 3.15 -9.39 15.11
N ALA A 72 2.62 -9.23 13.90
CA ALA A 72 2.64 -10.28 12.90
C ALA A 72 4.06 -10.54 12.36
N VAL A 73 4.33 -11.79 12.01
CA VAL A 73 5.55 -12.22 11.33
C VAL A 73 5.23 -12.52 9.88
N ALA A 74 5.99 -11.93 8.96
CA ALA A 74 5.83 -12.12 7.53
C ALA A 74 7.15 -12.42 6.83
N GLU A 75 7.07 -13.09 5.68
CA GLU A 75 8.21 -13.29 4.78
C GLU A 75 8.11 -12.41 3.53
N PRO A 76 9.22 -11.82 3.04
CA PRO A 76 9.22 -11.09 1.77
C PRO A 76 8.79 -11.97 0.62
N LEU A 77 7.84 -11.49 -0.19
CA LEU A 77 7.35 -12.20 -1.37
C LEU A 77 7.97 -11.59 -2.63
N LEU A 78 8.81 -12.35 -3.33
CA LEU A 78 9.37 -11.93 -4.61
C LEU A 78 8.36 -12.15 -5.73
N LEU A 79 7.91 -11.06 -6.35
CA LEU A 79 7.00 -11.06 -7.48
C LEU A 79 7.73 -10.66 -8.76
N GLY A 80 7.43 -11.34 -9.88
CA GLY A 80 7.88 -10.91 -11.20
C GLY A 80 7.31 -9.52 -11.54
N ILE A 81 8.01 -8.75 -12.39
CA ILE A 81 7.67 -7.35 -12.71
C ILE A 81 6.21 -7.20 -13.20
N THR A 82 5.75 -8.12 -14.06
CA THR A 82 4.37 -8.13 -14.54
C THR A 82 3.36 -8.31 -13.42
N LYS A 83 3.60 -9.28 -12.52
CA LYS A 83 2.71 -9.55 -11.39
C LYS A 83 2.73 -8.42 -10.37
N ALA A 84 3.91 -7.87 -10.07
CA ALA A 84 4.06 -6.71 -9.20
C ALA A 84 3.30 -5.48 -9.75
N SER A 85 3.32 -5.28 -11.08
CA SER A 85 2.61 -4.17 -11.74
C SER A 85 1.09 -4.33 -11.73
N LEU A 86 0.59 -5.55 -11.86
CA LEU A 86 -0.85 -5.85 -11.78
C LEU A 86 -1.39 -5.81 -10.33
N SER A 87 -0.51 -6.02 -9.35
CA SER A 87 -0.88 -6.06 -7.93
C SER A 87 -0.85 -4.69 -7.25
N THR A 88 -0.91 -3.60 -8.02
CA THR A 88 -1.00 -2.23 -7.48
C THR A 88 -2.40 -1.97 -6.91
N GLU A 89 -2.51 -1.04 -5.95
CA GLU A 89 -3.79 -0.73 -5.30
C GLU A 89 -4.78 -0.02 -6.24
N SER A 90 -4.27 0.84 -7.12
CA SER A 90 -5.10 1.50 -8.13
C SER A 90 -5.55 0.53 -9.20
N PHE A 91 -6.85 0.28 -9.25
CA PHE A 91 -7.43 -0.54 -10.31
C PHE A 91 -7.40 0.20 -11.66
N ILE A 92 -7.43 1.53 -11.69
CA ILE A 92 -7.30 2.34 -12.92
C ILE A 92 -5.92 2.12 -13.53
N SER A 93 -4.87 2.23 -12.72
CA SER A 93 -3.49 1.97 -13.13
C SER A 93 -3.29 0.51 -13.54
N ALA A 94 -3.81 -0.45 -12.78
CA ALA A 94 -3.70 -1.88 -13.11
C ALA A 94 -4.41 -2.21 -14.44
N ALA A 95 -5.64 -1.74 -14.63
CA ALA A 95 -6.45 -1.99 -15.82
C ALA A 95 -5.86 -1.37 -17.10
N SER A 96 -5.10 -0.27 -16.96
CA SER A 96 -4.37 0.37 -18.05
C SER A 96 -3.13 -0.41 -18.52
N PHE A 97 -2.64 -1.37 -17.71
CA PHE A 97 -1.46 -2.15 -18.06
C PHE A 97 -1.86 -3.40 -18.86
N GLN A 98 -2.59 -4.33 -18.22
CA GLN A 98 -3.06 -5.59 -18.82
C GLN A 98 -4.33 -6.09 -18.08
N GLU A 99 -4.93 -7.18 -18.57
CA GLU A 99 -6.06 -7.88 -17.92
C GLU A 99 -7.28 -6.98 -17.61
N THR A 100 -7.54 -5.96 -18.44
CA THR A 100 -8.53 -4.88 -18.20
C THR A 100 -9.90 -5.40 -17.74
N THR A 101 -10.47 -6.39 -18.43
CA THR A 101 -11.80 -6.95 -18.08
C THR A 101 -11.80 -7.53 -16.66
N LYS A 102 -10.79 -8.34 -16.32
CA LYS A 102 -10.70 -9.00 -15.02
C LYS A 102 -10.51 -7.98 -13.90
N VAL A 103 -9.61 -7.01 -14.09
CA VAL A 103 -9.32 -5.96 -13.10
C VAL A 103 -10.57 -5.12 -12.81
N LEU A 104 -11.29 -4.68 -13.85
CA LEU A 104 -12.50 -3.87 -13.67
C LEU A 104 -13.65 -4.66 -13.05
N THR A 105 -13.82 -5.93 -13.43
CA THR A 105 -14.84 -6.80 -12.81
C THR A 105 -14.55 -7.00 -11.33
N GLU A 106 -13.31 -7.30 -10.95
CA GLU A 106 -12.94 -7.47 -9.55
C GLU A 106 -13.10 -6.18 -8.75
N ALA A 107 -12.72 -5.03 -9.32
CA ALA A 107 -12.92 -3.74 -8.69
C ALA A 107 -14.42 -3.43 -8.47
N ALA A 108 -15.27 -3.74 -9.45
CA ALA A 108 -16.72 -3.54 -9.35
C ALA A 108 -17.36 -4.46 -8.30
N ILE A 109 -16.99 -5.74 -8.26
CA ILE A 109 -17.50 -6.71 -7.27
C ILE A 109 -17.15 -6.27 -5.84
N ASN A 110 -15.92 -5.79 -5.64
CA ASN A 110 -15.45 -5.36 -4.32
C ASN A 110 -15.76 -3.89 -4.00
N GLY A 111 -16.43 -3.16 -4.89
CA GLY A 111 -16.71 -1.73 -4.70
C GLY A 111 -15.46 -0.88 -4.46
N LYS A 112 -14.33 -1.21 -5.11
CA LYS A 112 -13.05 -0.52 -4.86
C LYS A 112 -13.13 0.96 -5.25
N VAL A 113 -12.58 1.82 -4.41
CA VAL A 113 -12.43 3.25 -4.66
C VAL A 113 -10.96 3.58 -4.92
N ASP A 114 -10.70 4.26 -6.04
CA ASP A 114 -9.35 4.69 -6.41
C ASP A 114 -9.09 6.12 -5.93
N ARG A 115 -8.06 6.31 -5.11
CA ARG A 115 -7.72 7.62 -4.51
C ARG A 115 -6.88 8.51 -5.42
N LEU A 116 -6.51 8.06 -6.63
CA LEU A 116 -5.75 8.85 -7.61
C LEU A 116 -4.43 9.40 -7.04
N VAL A 117 -3.72 8.60 -6.26
CA VAL A 117 -2.42 8.95 -5.67
C VAL A 117 -1.25 8.63 -6.60
N GLY A 118 -1.48 7.83 -7.65
CA GLY A 118 -0.47 7.38 -8.58
C GLY A 118 -0.23 8.32 -9.76
N LEU A 119 0.88 8.12 -10.46
CA LEU A 119 1.20 8.90 -11.66
C LEU A 119 0.25 8.59 -12.81
N LYS A 120 0.00 7.30 -13.09
CA LYS A 120 -0.80 6.86 -14.24
C LYS A 120 -2.27 7.25 -14.13
N GLU A 121 -2.87 7.06 -12.96
CA GLU A 121 -4.25 7.51 -12.69
C GLU A 121 -4.41 8.99 -13.02
N ASN A 122 -3.53 9.84 -12.49
CA ASN A 122 -3.63 11.28 -12.70
C ASN A 122 -3.45 11.69 -14.16
N VAL A 123 -2.54 11.02 -14.89
CA VAL A 123 -2.40 11.23 -16.34
C VAL A 123 -3.68 10.86 -17.08
N ILE A 124 -4.27 9.71 -16.78
CA ILE A 124 -5.52 9.24 -17.43
C ILE A 124 -6.68 10.19 -17.14
N MET A 125 -6.74 10.71 -15.91
CA MET A 125 -7.77 11.66 -15.48
C MET A 125 -7.51 13.11 -15.92
N GLY A 126 -6.37 13.40 -16.56
CA GLY A 126 -6.00 14.75 -16.98
C GLY A 126 -5.64 15.70 -15.83
N ARG A 127 -5.30 15.17 -14.65
CA ARG A 127 -4.84 15.93 -13.47
C ARG A 127 -3.32 16.08 -13.49
N LEU A 128 -2.81 17.05 -12.75
CA LEU A 128 -1.36 17.17 -12.53
C LEU A 128 -0.85 15.92 -11.80
N ILE A 129 0.27 15.37 -12.25
CA ILE A 129 0.89 14.21 -11.60
C ILE A 129 1.54 14.59 -10.26
N PRO A 130 1.61 13.67 -9.29
CA PRO A 130 2.26 13.89 -7.99
C PRO A 130 3.79 13.78 -8.07
N ALA A 131 4.39 14.35 -9.10
CA ALA A 131 5.84 14.32 -9.32
C ALA A 131 6.31 15.63 -9.98
N GLY A 132 7.60 15.96 -9.78
CA GLY A 132 8.20 17.19 -10.32
C GLY A 132 7.47 18.45 -9.83
N THR A 133 7.01 19.29 -10.76
CA THR A 133 6.31 20.54 -10.47
C THR A 133 4.92 20.34 -9.85
N GLY A 134 4.36 19.13 -9.93
CA GLY A 134 3.06 18.82 -9.33
C GLY A 134 3.11 18.53 -7.83
N VAL A 135 4.30 18.26 -7.26
CA VAL A 135 4.46 17.82 -5.86
C VAL A 135 3.83 18.82 -4.87
N SER A 136 3.98 20.12 -5.09
CA SER A 136 3.45 21.15 -4.17
C SER A 136 1.94 21.08 -3.97
N LYS A 137 1.17 20.54 -4.93
CA LYS A 137 -0.29 20.38 -4.79
C LYS A 137 -0.68 19.15 -3.98
N TYR A 138 0.18 18.14 -3.92
CA TYR A 138 -0.04 16.89 -3.18
C TYR A 138 0.64 16.89 -1.81
N SER A 139 1.68 17.71 -1.63
CA SER A 139 2.44 17.84 -0.37
C SER A 139 1.65 18.45 0.79
N GLY A 140 0.48 19.04 0.53
CA GLY A 140 -0.41 19.62 1.54
C GLY A 140 -1.73 18.86 1.73
N MET A 141 -1.87 17.67 1.15
CA MET A 141 -2.96 16.76 1.51
C MET A 141 -2.52 16.00 2.76
N GLU A 142 -2.94 16.48 3.93
CA GLU A 142 -2.95 15.65 5.14
C GLU A 142 -3.69 14.36 4.82
N ALA A 143 -3.10 13.23 5.22
CA ALA A 143 -3.81 11.96 5.21
C ALA A 143 -5.02 12.15 6.11
N VAL A 144 -6.21 12.28 5.52
CA VAL A 144 -7.45 12.10 6.24
C VAL A 144 -7.45 10.63 6.65
N THR A 145 -6.96 10.36 7.85
CA THR A 145 -7.31 9.16 8.59
C THR A 145 -8.82 9.18 8.73
N ASP A 146 -9.50 8.16 8.19
CA ASP A 146 -10.89 7.89 8.53
C ASP A 146 -10.92 7.57 10.04
N GLU A 147 -11.02 8.60 10.86
CA GLU A 147 -11.57 8.43 12.19
C GLU A 147 -13.02 7.98 11.99
N PRO A 148 -13.45 6.84 12.56
CA PRO A 148 -14.84 6.44 12.44
C PRO A 148 -15.70 7.48 13.17
N GLU A 149 -16.36 8.35 12.41
CA GLU A 149 -17.49 9.15 12.87
C GLU A 149 -18.61 8.19 13.30
N GLY A 150 -18.62 7.84 14.59
CA GLY A 150 -19.57 6.86 15.10
C GLY A 150 -19.36 6.45 16.55
N ALA A 151 -19.09 7.41 17.44
CA ALA A 151 -19.36 7.23 18.86
C ALA A 151 -20.52 8.15 19.23
N GLU A 152 -21.75 7.61 19.19
CA GLU A 152 -22.91 8.24 19.82
C GLU A 152 -22.57 8.56 21.27
N GLU A 153 -22.60 9.84 21.63
CA GLU A 153 -22.55 10.29 23.02
C GLU A 153 -23.77 9.71 23.76
N LEU A 154 -23.54 8.63 24.52
CA LEU A 154 -24.50 8.14 25.50
C LEU A 154 -24.72 9.24 26.55
N PRO A 155 -25.98 9.63 26.86
CA PRO A 155 -26.23 10.72 27.80
C PRO A 155 -25.74 10.36 29.20
N ALA A 156 -25.03 11.29 29.83
CA ALA A 156 -24.51 11.15 31.18
C ALA A 156 -25.62 10.88 32.21
N PRO A 157 -25.42 9.97 33.17
CA PRO A 157 -26.38 9.73 34.23
C PRO A 157 -26.28 10.83 35.29
N GLY A 158 -27.31 11.67 35.41
CA GLY A 158 -27.49 12.49 36.61
C GLY A 158 -27.99 13.91 36.39
N THR A 159 -29.27 14.07 36.10
CA THR A 159 -30.04 15.22 36.57
C THR A 159 -31.31 14.70 37.25
N THR A 160 -31.26 14.61 38.57
CA THR A 160 -32.47 14.47 39.40
C THR A 160 -33.38 15.67 39.18
N PRO A 161 -34.70 15.48 39.00
CA PRO A 161 -35.64 16.59 38.89
C PRO A 161 -35.83 17.24 40.27
N GLU A 162 -35.59 18.54 40.38
CA GLU A 162 -36.06 19.34 41.52
C GLU A 162 -37.60 19.29 41.56
N ALA A 163 -38.10 18.64 42.61
CA ALA A 163 -39.50 18.67 43.00
C ALA A 163 -39.79 19.97 43.77
N VAL A 164 -40.78 20.71 43.26
CA VAL A 164 -41.87 21.36 44.00
C VAL A 164 -41.59 21.81 45.45
N ALA A 165 -41.57 23.13 45.64
CA ALA A 165 -42.18 23.82 46.78
C ALA A 165 -42.67 25.21 46.35
#